data_AF-A0A959SVH3-F1
#
_entry.id   AF-A0A959SVH3-F1
#
_cell.length_a   1.000
_cell.length_b   1.000
_cell.length_c   1.000
_cell.angle_alpha   90.00
_cell.angle_beta   90.00
_cell.angle_gamma   90.00
#
_symmetry.space_group_name_H-M   'P 1'
#
loop_
_entity.id
_entity.type
_entity.pdbx_description
1 polymer ?
#
loop_
_entity_poly.entity_id
_entity_poly.type
_entity_poly.pdbx_seq_one_letter_code
_entity_poly.pdbx_strand_id
1 'polypeptide(L)'
;MIEEYERKKRKQVAGMRSIMDYGMGAIIVLMGGFFLFRGRFGNIPLNERFPPNELDKVFGVICFIYGAWRIYRGYQKKYFK
;
A
#
# COMPACT_ATOMS: atom_id res chain seq x y z
N MET A 1 -31.52 -22.03 -4.64
CA MET A 1 -31.79 -20.65 -4.20
C MET A 1 -30.83 -20.17 -3.10
N ILE A 2 -30.69 -20.90 -1.98
CA ILE A 2 -29.82 -20.47 -0.85
C ILE A 2 -28.31 -20.52 -1.22
N GLU A 3 -27.86 -21.57 -1.91
CA GLU A 3 -26.44 -21.72 -2.30
C GLU A 3 -25.94 -20.65 -3.29
N GLU A 4 -26.79 -20.16 -4.19
CA GLU A 4 -26.42 -19.07 -5.11
C GLU A 4 -26.25 -17.73 -4.38
N TYR A 5 -27.08 -17.49 -3.36
CA TYR A 5 -26.99 -16.32 -2.51
C TYR A 5 -25.69 -16.33 -1.69
N GLU A 6 -25.33 -17.49 -1.13
CA GLU A 6 -24.05 -17.65 -0.43
C GLU A 6 -22.84 -17.49 -1.36
N ARG A 7 -22.89 -18.00 -2.59
CA ARG A 7 -21.81 -17.80 -3.58
C ARG A 7 -21.60 -16.34 -3.95
N LYS A 8 -22.68 -15.58 -4.18
CA LYS A 8 -22.59 -14.13 -4.47
C LYS A 8 -22.00 -13.36 -3.30
N LYS A 9 -22.42 -13.69 -2.07
CA LYS A 9 -21.90 -13.08 -0.85
C LYS A 9 -20.41 -13.37 -0.66
N ARG A 10 -19.98 -14.64 -0.85
CA ARG A 10 -18.56 -15.03 -0.76
C ARG A 10 -17.70 -14.37 -1.85
N LYS A 11 -18.21 -14.19 -3.07
CA LYS A 11 -17.51 -13.44 -4.14
C LYS A 11 -17.33 -11.96 -3.80
N GLN A 12 -18.36 -11.29 -3.28
CA GLN A 12 -18.25 -9.87 -2.87
C GLN A 12 -17.27 -9.69 -1.70
N VAL A 13 -17.38 -10.52 -0.67
CA VAL A 13 -16.48 -10.44 0.50
C VAL A 13 -15.03 -10.75 0.11
N ALA A 14 -14.80 -11.71 -0.79
CA ALA A 14 -13.46 -12.03 -1.29
C ALA A 14 -12.88 -10.89 -2.14
N GLY A 15 -13.68 -10.30 -3.03
CA GLY A 15 -13.27 -9.15 -3.86
C GLY A 15 -12.90 -7.93 -3.02
N MET A 16 -13.75 -7.60 -2.03
CA MET A 16 -13.54 -6.46 -1.13
C MET A 16 -12.29 -6.64 -0.27
N ARG A 17 -12.02 -7.87 0.19
CA ARG A 17 -10.79 -8.20 0.93
C ARG A 17 -9.54 -8.08 0.06
N SER A 18 -9.62 -8.47 -1.22
CA SER A 18 -8.49 -8.32 -2.15
C SER A 18 -8.20 -6.86 -2.48
N ILE A 19 -9.23 -6.03 -2.71
CA ILE A 19 -9.07 -4.59 -2.97
C ILE A 19 -8.48 -3.90 -1.75
N MET A 20 -8.89 -4.28 -0.54
CA MET A 20 -8.36 -3.74 0.70
C MET A 20 -6.88 -4.10 0.87
N ASP A 21 -6.46 -5.34 0.59
CA ASP A 21 -5.06 -5.76 0.68
C ASP A 21 -4.16 -5.06 -0.36
N TYR A 22 -4.65 -4.89 -1.59
CA TYR A 22 -3.93 -4.17 -2.64
C TYR A 22 -3.89 -2.66 -2.41
N GLY A 23 -5.02 -2.08 -2.02
CA GLY A 23 -5.14 -0.66 -1.73
C GLY A 23 -4.22 -0.25 -0.58
N MET A 24 -4.19 -1.03 0.50
CA MET A 24 -3.27 -0.76 1.61
C MET A 24 -1.81 -0.94 1.21
N GLY A 25 -1.46 -1.93 0.39
CA GLY A 25 -0.12 -2.08 -0.15
C GLY A 25 0.30 -0.87 -1.00
N ALA A 26 -0.57 -0.42 -1.91
CA ALA A 26 -0.34 0.74 -2.75
C ALA A 26 -0.18 2.05 -1.96
N ILE A 27 -1.00 2.26 -0.94
CA ILE A 27 -0.89 3.43 -0.04
C ILE A 27 0.45 3.43 0.69
N ILE A 28 0.88 2.26 1.21
CA ILE A 28 2.15 2.13 1.92
C ILE A 28 3.35 2.41 0.98
N VAL A 29 3.31 1.90 -0.26
CA VAL A 29 4.35 2.19 -1.27
C VAL A 29 4.38 3.67 -1.63
N LEU A 30 3.22 4.27 -1.88
CA LEU A 30 3.11 5.70 -2.19
C LEU A 30 3.63 6.57 -1.05
N MET A 31 3.26 6.25 0.21
CA MET A 31 3.80 6.93 1.39
C MET A 31 5.32 6.73 1.50
N GLY A 32 5.83 5.50 1.39
CA GLY A 32 7.27 5.23 1.47
C GLY A 32 8.07 5.97 0.40
N GLY A 33 7.57 5.98 -0.84
CA GLY A 33 8.12 6.77 -1.94
C GLY A 33 8.07 8.27 -1.64
N PHE A 34 6.93 8.79 -1.17
CA PHE A 34 6.81 10.19 -0.78
C PHE A 34 7.84 10.58 0.29
N PHE A 35 8.03 9.76 1.32
CA PHE A 35 9.04 10.00 2.36
C PHE A 35 10.48 9.95 1.83
N LEU A 36 10.78 9.08 0.85
CA LEU A 36 12.09 9.04 0.21
C LEU A 36 12.39 10.28 -0.64
N PHE A 37 11.40 10.73 -1.40
CA PHE A 37 11.54 11.87 -2.30
C PHE A 37 11.36 13.22 -1.60
N ARG A 38 10.73 13.30 -0.41
CA ARG A 38 10.54 14.55 0.36
C ARG A 38 11.85 15.29 0.60
N GLY A 39 12.94 14.57 0.82
CA GLY A 39 14.27 15.14 1.04
C GLY A 39 14.87 15.79 -0.22
N ARG A 40 14.44 15.39 -1.42
CA ARG A 40 14.91 15.96 -2.69
C ARG A 40 14.04 17.13 -3.18
N PHE A 41 12.81 17.24 -2.70
CA PHE A 41 11.88 18.30 -3.10
C PHE A 41 12.10 19.65 -2.41
N GLY A 42 13.02 19.77 -1.44
CA GLY A 42 13.64 21.02 -0.96
C GLY A 42 12.70 22.04 -0.29
N ASN A 43 11.66 22.49 -0.98
CA ASN A 43 10.77 23.61 -0.65
C ASN A 43 9.33 23.14 -0.35
N ILE A 44 9.17 22.08 0.43
CA ILE A 44 7.85 21.73 0.97
C ILE A 44 7.74 22.43 2.34
N PRO A 45 6.66 23.17 2.66
CA PRO A 45 6.47 23.80 3.98
C PRO A 45 6.53 22.80 5.16
N LEU A 46 6.35 21.51 4.87
CA LEU A 46 6.54 20.40 5.82
C LEU A 46 8.02 20.16 6.19
N ASN A 47 8.96 20.38 5.27
CA ASN A 47 10.41 20.25 5.52
C ASN A 47 10.96 21.41 6.36
N GLU A 48 10.33 22.60 6.31
CA GLU A 48 10.71 23.74 7.15
C GLU A 48 10.37 23.49 8.63
N ARG A 49 9.28 22.77 8.92
CA ARG A 49 8.91 22.38 10.29
C ARG A 49 9.55 21.06 10.75
N PHE A 50 9.78 20.12 9.83
CA PHE A 50 10.36 18.81 10.13
C PHE A 50 11.53 18.54 9.19
N PRO A 51 12.77 18.90 9.60
CA PRO A 51 13.94 18.69 8.77
C PRO A 51 14.03 17.21 8.38
N PRO A 52 14.31 16.90 7.10
CA PRO A 52 14.44 15.53 6.64
C PRO A 52 15.63 14.88 7.34
N ASN A 53 15.37 13.94 8.25
CA ASN A 53 16.40 13.17 8.93
C ASN A 53 16.72 11.91 8.13
N GLU A 54 17.92 11.36 8.34
CA GLU A 54 18.31 10.09 7.72
C GLU A 54 17.35 8.95 8.11
N LEU A 55 16.76 9.03 9.31
CA LEU A 55 15.74 8.10 9.79
C LEU A 55 14.48 8.08 8.90
N ASP A 56 14.04 9.21 8.36
CA ASP A 56 12.89 9.26 7.45
C ASP A 56 13.18 8.58 6.12
N LYS A 57 14.42 8.71 5.67
CA LYS A 57 14.89 8.07 4.45
C LYS A 57 14.93 6.56 4.62
N VAL A 58 15.49 6.07 5.74
CA VAL A 58 15.50 4.65 6.10
C VAL A 58 14.08 4.11 6.27
N PHE A 59 13.22 4.84 6.98
CA PHE A 59 11.81 4.47 7.16
C PHE A 59 11.06 4.41 5.83
N GLY A 60 11.31 5.37 4.94
CA GLY A 60 10.78 5.40 3.59
C GLY A 60 11.21 4.18 2.76
N VAL A 61 12.49 3.78 2.82
CA VAL A 61 13.00 2.55 2.17
C VAL A 61 12.26 1.32 2.70
N ILE A 62 12.14 1.17 4.03
CA ILE A 62 11.49 0.02 4.65
C ILE A 62 10.01 -0.05 4.25
N CYS A 63 9.29 1.08 4.31
CA CYS A 63 7.89 1.16 3.88
C CYS A 63 7.74 0.83 2.40
N PHE A 64 8.64 1.33 1.54
CA PHE A 64 8.59 1.05 0.11
C PHE A 64 8.81 -0.44 -0.18
N ILE A 65 9.83 -1.07 0.42
CA ILE A 65 10.11 -2.50 0.27
C ILE A 65 8.95 -3.35 0.83
N TYR A 66 8.46 -3.04 2.03
CA TYR A 66 7.37 -3.77 2.67
C TYR A 66 6.05 -3.63 1.89
N GLY A 67 5.73 -2.41 1.44
CA GLY A 67 4.59 -2.13 0.60
C GLY A 67 4.67 -2.88 -0.74
N ALA A 68 5.84 -2.87 -1.39
CA ALA A 68 6.06 -3.58 -2.64
C ALA A 68 5.91 -5.10 -2.46
N TRP A 69 6.43 -5.65 -1.37
CA TRP A 69 6.22 -7.05 -1.00
C TRP A 69 4.73 -7.36 -0.76
N ARG A 70 3.98 -6.46 -0.12
CA ARG A 70 2.55 -6.63 0.13
C ARG A 70 1.74 -6.62 -1.16
N ILE A 71 2.09 -5.76 -2.12
CA ILE A 71 1.52 -5.74 -3.47
C ILE A 71 1.86 -7.03 -4.22
N TYR A 72 3.12 -7.47 -4.18
CA TYR A 72 3.57 -8.73 -4.79
C TYR A 72 2.80 -9.94 -4.25
N ARG A 73 2.61 -9.99 -2.92
CA ARG A 73 1.80 -11.02 -2.24
C ARG A 73 0.33 -10.95 -2.67
N GLY A 74 -0.20 -9.76 -2.90
CA GLY A 74 -1.52 -9.55 -3.50
C GLY A 74 -1.60 -10.06 -4.94
N TYR A 75 -0.53 -9.87 -5.74
CA TYR A 75 -0.42 -10.29 -7.14
C TYR A 75 -0.35 -11.79 -7.35
N GLN A 76 0.36 -12.50 -6.47
CA GLN A 76 0.36 -13.97 -6.52
C GLN A 76 -0.99 -14.60 -6.20
N LYS A 77 -1.86 -13.90 -5.46
CA LYS A 77 -3.26 -14.33 -5.32
C LYS A 77 -4.01 -13.92 -6.59
N LYS A 78 -3.92 -14.76 -7.63
CA LYS A 78 -4.90 -14.82 -8.72
C LYS A 78 -6.28 -15.14 -8.12
N TYR A 79 -6.96 -14.11 -7.59
CA TYR A 79 -8.38 -14.17 -7.21
C TYR A 79 -9.29 -14.31 -8.44
N PHE A 80 -8.74 -14.05 -9.63
CA PHE A 80 -9.38 -14.31 -10.92
C PHE A 80 -8.73 -15.54 -11.56
N LYS A 81 -9.16 -16.72 -11.13
CA LYS A 81 -9.16 -17.93 -11.96
C LYS A 81 -10.52 -18.58 -11.84
#